data_AF-A0A395HRU1-F1
#
_entry.id   AF-A0A395HRU1-F1
#
_cell.length_a   1.000
_cell.length_b   1.000
_cell.length_c   1.000
_cell.angle_alpha   90.00
_cell.angle_beta   90.00
_cell.angle_gamma   90.00
#
_symmetry.space_group_name_H-M   'P 1'
#
loop_
_entity.id
_entity.type
_entity.pdbx_description
1 polymer ?
#
loop_
_entity_poly.entity_id
_entity_poly.type
_entity_poly.pdbx_seq_one_letter_code
_entity_poly.pdbx_strand_id
1 'polypeptide(L)'
;FSRLPTELRLMIWEAALPDTTGKHLYFWRNHVWRKPRWKLQTDPTTNQEYVKFEFDSRSFGYLEVEVPPFLVNREAHAVALRWIEKQPKIEIRFNTATMSFSFIRLFDPNHDALYLSSQDYLDLPSEIYE
;
A
#
# COMPACT_ATOMS: atom_id res chain seq x y z
N PHE A 1 12.31 28.82 -9.69
CA PHE A 1 11.64 29.38 -8.50
C PHE A 1 12.45 30.42 -7.72
N SER A 2 13.72 30.67 -8.02
CA SER A 2 14.61 31.54 -7.21
C SER A 2 14.16 33.01 -7.02
N ARG A 3 13.16 33.47 -7.76
CA ARG A 3 12.59 34.83 -7.63
C ARG A 3 11.50 34.95 -6.56
N LEU A 4 11.06 33.82 -5.99
CA LEU A 4 10.07 33.82 -4.91
C LEU A 4 10.77 33.76 -3.54
N PRO A 5 10.22 34.43 -2.52
CA PRO A 5 10.57 34.21 -1.12
C PRO A 5 10.53 32.72 -0.76
N THR A 6 11.39 32.31 0.17
CA THR A 6 11.54 30.91 0.58
C THR A 6 10.22 30.32 1.07
N GLU A 7 9.44 31.08 1.82
CA GLU A 7 8.15 30.70 2.37
C GLU A 7 7.19 30.27 1.24
N LEU A 8 7.08 31.08 0.19
CA LEU A 8 6.22 30.77 -0.96
C LEU A 8 6.71 29.55 -1.73
N ARG A 9 8.04 29.37 -1.86
CA ARG A 9 8.59 28.18 -2.53
C ARG A 9 8.27 26.91 -1.75
N LEU A 10 8.42 26.94 -0.43
CA LEU A 10 8.06 25.81 0.44
C LEU A 10 6.57 25.49 0.35
N MET A 11 5.69 26.50 0.43
CA MET A 11 4.25 26.30 0.27
C MET A 11 3.89 25.68 -1.08
N ILE A 12 4.54 26.10 -2.17
CA ILE A 12 4.33 25.49 -3.49
C ILE A 12 4.74 24.03 -3.49
N TRP A 13 5.89 23.68 -2.90
CA TRP A 13 6.34 22.29 -2.85
C TRP A 13 5.45 21.42 -1.97
N GLU A 14 4.98 21.94 -0.84
CA GLU A 14 4.03 21.24 0.02
C GLU A 14 2.69 21.01 -0.68
N ALA A 15 2.18 22.02 -1.38
CA ALA A 15 0.93 21.92 -2.14
C ALA A 15 1.03 21.04 -3.39
N ALA A 16 2.23 20.78 -3.89
CA ALA A 16 2.46 19.90 -5.04
C ALA A 16 2.59 18.42 -4.67
N LEU A 17 2.56 18.09 -3.37
CA LEU A 17 2.60 16.71 -2.90
C LEU A 17 1.20 16.08 -2.94
N PRO A 18 1.08 14.76 -3.13
CA PRO A 18 -0.20 14.08 -3.15
C PRO A 18 -0.96 14.22 -1.82
N ASP A 19 -2.29 14.24 -1.91
CA ASP A 19 -3.15 14.05 -0.75
C ASP A 19 -3.14 12.57 -0.32
N THR A 20 -2.81 12.31 0.94
CA THR A 20 -2.76 10.93 1.49
C THR A 20 -3.95 10.54 2.34
N THR A 21 -4.96 11.40 2.44
CA THR A 21 -6.18 11.18 3.21
C THR A 21 -7.15 10.17 2.56
N GLY A 22 -6.81 9.65 1.37
CA GLY A 22 -7.65 8.72 0.63
C GLY A 22 -7.69 7.32 1.25
N LYS A 23 -8.91 6.80 1.46
CA LYS A 23 -9.14 5.35 1.48
C LYS A 23 -8.93 4.84 0.06
N HIS A 24 -7.96 3.97 -0.15
CA HIS A 24 -7.66 3.49 -1.49
C HIS A 24 -8.45 2.21 -1.79
N LEU A 25 -8.86 2.05 -3.04
CA LEU A 25 -9.54 0.86 -3.52
C LEU A 25 -8.52 -0.06 -4.18
N TYR A 26 -8.37 -1.27 -3.65
CA TYR A 26 -7.56 -2.32 -4.24
C TYR A 26 -8.48 -3.36 -4.88
N PHE A 27 -8.05 -3.93 -6.00
CA PHE A 27 -8.78 -5.01 -6.65
C PHE A 27 -8.34 -6.34 -6.09
N TRP A 28 -9.31 -7.24 -5.87
CA TRP A 28 -8.99 -8.57 -5.43
C TRP A 28 -8.12 -9.33 -6.44
N ARG A 29 -7.21 -10.15 -5.93
CA ARG A 29 -6.37 -11.03 -6.73
C ARG A 29 -6.40 -12.42 -6.09
N ASN A 30 -6.44 -13.45 -6.93
CA ASN A 30 -6.24 -14.82 -6.49
C ASN A 30 -4.86 -14.94 -5.78
N HIS A 31 -4.78 -15.74 -4.71
CA HIS A 31 -3.58 -16.01 -3.85
C HIS A 31 -3.35 -15.14 -2.61
N VAL A 32 -4.30 -14.34 -2.16
CA VAL A 32 -4.11 -13.48 -0.98
C VAL A 32 -4.27 -14.22 0.35
N TRP A 33 -5.14 -15.22 0.35
CA TRP A 33 -5.30 -16.13 1.47
C TRP A 33 -4.28 -17.26 1.36
N ARG A 34 -3.32 -17.28 2.27
CA ARG A 34 -2.32 -18.34 2.32
C ARG A 34 -2.80 -19.41 3.28
N LYS A 35 -2.88 -20.65 2.79
CA LYS A 35 -2.88 -21.82 3.66
C LYS A 35 -1.50 -21.90 4.34
N PRO A 36 -1.40 -21.85 5.66
CA PRO A 36 -0.13 -22.09 6.33
C PRO A 36 0.31 -23.50 5.96
N ARG A 37 1.53 -23.64 5.43
CA ARG A 37 2.01 -24.91 4.85
C ARG A 37 1.96 -26.11 5.83
N TRP A 38 1.87 -25.89 7.15
CA TRP A 38 2.05 -26.93 8.17
C TRP A 38 1.29 -26.70 9.49
N LYS A 39 0.18 -25.94 9.51
CA LYS A 39 -0.57 -25.71 10.76
C LYS A 39 -2.06 -25.96 10.57
N LEU A 40 -2.51 -27.17 10.88
CA LEU A 40 -3.89 -27.37 11.31
C LEU A 40 -4.00 -26.78 12.73
N GLN A 41 -5.01 -25.94 12.94
CA GLN A 41 -5.37 -25.50 14.27
C GLN A 41 -6.47 -26.41 14.80
N THR A 42 -6.42 -26.68 16.10
CA THR A 42 -7.49 -27.42 16.78
C THR A 42 -8.37 -26.40 17.47
N ASP A 43 -9.68 -26.44 17.20
CA ASP A 43 -10.64 -25.65 17.95
C ASP A 43 -10.67 -26.17 19.41
N PRO A 44 -10.37 -25.33 20.41
CA PRO A 44 -10.33 -25.76 21.82
C PRO A 44 -11.68 -26.23 22.36
N THR A 45 -12.79 -25.90 21.68
CA THR A 45 -14.16 -26.23 22.10
C THR A 45 -14.64 -27.54 21.51
N THR A 46 -14.40 -27.75 20.21
CA THR A 46 -14.90 -28.92 19.46
C THR A 46 -13.83 -30.00 19.27
N ASN A 47 -12.57 -29.67 19.55
CA ASN A 47 -11.38 -30.50 19.32
C ASN A 47 -11.24 -30.95 17.85
N GLN A 48 -11.83 -30.21 16.91
CA GLN A 48 -11.74 -30.46 15.48
C GLN A 48 -10.58 -29.68 14.87
N GLU A 49 -9.92 -30.31 13.90
CA GLU A 49 -8.84 -29.67 13.14
C GLU A 49 -9.42 -28.83 12.00
N TYR A 50 -8.95 -27.60 11.85
CA TYR A 50 -9.31 -26.70 10.76
C TYR A 50 -8.09 -25.99 10.18
N VAL A 51 -8.21 -25.53 8.93
CA VAL A 51 -7.18 -24.76 8.25
C VAL A 51 -7.45 -23.28 8.49
N LYS A 52 -6.61 -22.64 9.33
CA LYS A 52 -6.66 -21.19 9.47
C LYS A 52 -5.97 -20.53 8.29
N PHE A 53 -6.72 -19.80 7.47
CA PHE A 53 -6.13 -18.98 6.43
C PHE A 53 -5.56 -17.69 7.02
N GLU A 54 -4.36 -17.33 6.58
CA GLU A 54 -3.75 -16.04 6.91
C GLU A 54 -3.84 -15.11 5.71
N PHE A 55 -4.27 -13.88 5.97
CA PHE A 55 -4.37 -12.81 4.98
C PHE A 55 -2.99 -12.19 4.75
N ASP A 56 -2.38 -12.42 3.58
CA ASP A 56 -1.12 -11.78 3.23
C ASP A 56 -1.37 -10.45 2.51
N SER A 57 -1.46 -9.36 3.26
CA SER A 57 -1.70 -8.01 2.72
C SER A 57 -0.67 -7.57 1.67
N ARG A 58 0.54 -8.14 1.67
CA ARG A 58 1.61 -7.85 0.70
C ARG A 58 1.32 -8.41 -0.70
N SER A 59 0.40 -9.36 -0.80
CA SER A 59 0.03 -10.00 -2.06
C SER A 59 -0.99 -9.19 -2.88
N PHE A 60 -1.66 -8.19 -2.28
CA PHE A 60 -2.54 -7.25 -3.00
C PHE A 60 -1.80 -6.32 -3.96
N GLY A 61 -0.47 -6.36 -3.92
CA GLY A 61 0.37 -5.48 -4.70
C GLY A 61 0.50 -4.11 -4.04
N TYR A 62 0.72 -3.11 -4.87
CA TYR A 62 0.98 -1.75 -4.45
C TYR A 62 0.36 -0.78 -5.44
N LEU A 63 0.05 0.42 -4.96
CA LEU A 63 -0.32 1.54 -5.82
C LEU A 63 0.90 2.42 -6.02
N GLU A 64 1.15 2.81 -7.26
CA GLU A 64 2.19 3.79 -7.54
C GLU A 64 1.65 5.18 -7.19
N VAL A 65 2.46 5.93 -6.44
CA VAL A 65 2.17 7.28 -6.00
C VAL A 65 3.13 8.19 -6.75
N GLU A 66 2.60 9.13 -7.52
CA GLU A 66 3.45 10.13 -8.15
C GLU A 66 3.92 11.13 -7.10
N VAL A 67 5.24 11.25 -6.92
CA VAL A 67 5.83 12.28 -6.06
C VAL A 67 6.80 13.14 -6.88
N PRO A 68 6.29 13.94 -7.84
CA PRO A 68 7.15 14.73 -8.72
C PRO A 68 8.17 15.62 -7.98
N PRO A 69 7.83 16.30 -6.86
CA PRO A 69 8.77 17.17 -6.15
C PRO A 69 10.06 16.47 -5.70
N PHE A 70 10.04 15.15 -5.54
CA PHE A 70 11.22 14.38 -5.13
C PHE A 70 12.40 14.52 -6.10
N LEU A 71 12.16 14.71 -7.39
CA LEU A 71 13.20 14.71 -8.43
C LEU A 71 13.51 16.10 -9.02
N VAL A 72 12.85 17.16 -8.56
CA VAL A 72 12.95 18.48 -9.21
C VAL A 72 14.25 19.22 -8.86
N ASN A 73 14.50 19.40 -7.56
CA ASN A 73 15.70 20.09 -7.04
C ASN A 73 15.90 19.75 -5.56
N ARG A 74 17.01 20.20 -4.97
CA ARG A 74 17.36 19.89 -3.57
C ARG A 74 16.33 20.34 -2.53
N GLU A 75 15.68 21.48 -2.74
CA GLU A 75 14.65 21.99 -1.82
C GLU A 75 13.38 21.15 -1.92
N ALA A 76 12.89 20.93 -3.14
CA ALA A 76 11.70 20.10 -3.39
C ALA A 76 11.91 18.65 -2.91
N HIS A 77 13.10 18.09 -3.13
CA HIS A 77 13.48 16.77 -2.62
C HIS A 77 13.42 16.72 -1.09
N ALA A 78 13.94 17.73 -0.38
CA ALA A 78 13.89 17.76 1.07
C ALA A 78 12.45 17.84 1.61
N VAL A 79 11.57 18.59 0.95
CA VAL A 79 10.15 18.68 1.28
C VAL A 79 9.46 17.33 1.03
N ALA A 80 9.67 16.74 -0.15
CA ALA A 80 9.10 15.45 -0.51
C ALA A 80 9.54 14.32 0.43
N LEU A 81 10.83 14.24 0.75
CA LEU A 81 11.36 13.21 1.66
C LEU A 81 10.72 13.30 3.05
N ARG A 82 10.62 14.51 3.62
CA ARG A 82 9.93 14.73 4.91
C ARG A 82 8.46 14.36 4.88
N TRP A 83 7.80 14.58 3.74
CA TRP A 83 6.42 14.14 3.55
C TRP A 83 6.33 12.61 3.49
N ILE A 84 7.19 11.94 2.71
CA ILE A 84 7.22 10.47 2.59
C ILE A 84 7.40 9.82 3.97
N GLU A 85 8.34 10.33 4.78
CA GLU A 85 8.62 9.84 6.13
C GLU A 85 7.39 9.91 7.07
N LYS A 86 6.46 10.83 6.81
CA LYS A 86 5.21 10.97 7.57
C LYS A 86 4.09 10.07 7.05
N GLN A 87 4.21 9.54 5.83
CA GLN A 87 3.14 8.75 5.24
C GLN A 87 3.18 7.30 5.73
N PRO A 88 2.03 6.76 6.19
CA PRO A 88 1.95 5.34 6.48
C PRO A 88 2.07 4.55 5.17
N LYS A 89 2.91 3.52 5.18
CA LYS A 89 2.97 2.48 4.12
C LYS A 89 3.45 2.95 2.75
N ILE A 90 4.05 4.14 2.61
CA ILE A 90 4.78 4.52 1.40
C ILE A 90 6.22 4.00 1.49
N GLU A 91 6.65 3.26 0.46
CA GLU A 91 8.04 2.82 0.29
C GLU A 91 8.66 3.49 -0.95
N ILE A 92 9.94 3.85 -0.84
CA ILE A 92 10.75 4.30 -1.97
C ILE A 92 11.44 3.09 -2.57
N ARG A 93 11.28 2.87 -3.87
CA ARG A 93 11.97 1.82 -4.62
C ARG A 93 12.81 2.44 -5.72
N PHE A 94 14.08 2.07 -5.75
CA PHE A 94 14.98 2.46 -6.83
C PHE A 94 15.12 1.30 -7.82
N ASN A 95 14.77 1.56 -9.08
CA ASN A 95 14.98 0.61 -10.16
C ASN A 95 16.34 0.89 -10.80
N THR A 96 17.28 -0.04 -10.66
CA THR A 96 18.64 0.09 -11.19
C THR A 96 18.71 -0.04 -12.71
N ALA A 97 17.75 -0.73 -13.34
CA ALA A 97 17.73 -0.90 -14.80
C ALA A 97 17.28 0.38 -15.51
N THR A 98 16.29 1.08 -14.95
CA THR A 98 15.78 2.35 -15.49
C THR A 98 16.39 3.58 -14.82
N MET A 99 17.21 3.38 -13.78
CA MET A 99 17.78 4.44 -12.94
C MET A 99 16.71 5.43 -12.43
N SER A 100 15.55 4.90 -12.05
CA SER A 100 14.38 5.71 -11.65
C SER A 100 13.88 5.34 -10.26
N PHE A 101 13.29 6.34 -9.59
CA PHE A 101 12.57 6.13 -8.35
C PHE A 101 11.10 5.85 -8.65
N SER A 102 10.53 4.90 -7.91
CA SER A 102 9.09 4.67 -7.82
C SER A 102 8.68 4.76 -6.36
N PHE A 103 7.53 5.37 -6.10
CA PHE A 103 6.98 5.49 -4.76
C PHE A 103 5.74 4.64 -4.73
N ILE A 104 5.69 3.71 -3.80
CA ILE A 104 4.64 2.73 -3.78
C ILE A 104 3.93 2.73 -2.43
N ARG A 105 2.60 2.64 -2.44
CA ARG A 105 1.78 2.52 -1.24
C ARG A 105 1.28 1.09 -1.10
N LEU A 106 1.63 0.46 0.02
CA LEU A 106 1.13 -0.88 0.35
C LEU A 106 -0.31 -0.82 0.87
N PHE A 107 -1.05 -1.90 0.67
CA PHE A 107 -2.40 -2.08 1.19
C PHE A 107 -2.41 -2.04 2.74
N ASP A 108 -3.31 -1.24 3.32
CA ASP A 108 -3.59 -1.19 4.74
C ASP A 108 -4.98 -1.79 5.04
N PRO A 109 -5.06 -2.98 5.65
CA PRO A 109 -6.34 -3.64 5.94
C PRO A 109 -7.25 -2.86 6.90
N ASN A 110 -6.72 -1.88 7.65
CA ASN A 110 -7.52 -1.11 8.59
C ASN A 110 -8.16 0.14 7.97
N HIS A 111 -7.64 0.61 6.85
CA HIS A 111 -8.02 1.90 6.26
C HIS A 111 -8.46 1.81 4.79
N ASP A 112 -7.97 0.81 4.05
CA ASP A 112 -8.27 0.63 2.63
C ASP A 112 -9.45 -0.28 2.38
N ALA A 113 -10.06 -0.11 1.21
CA ALA A 113 -11.15 -0.95 0.74
C ALA A 113 -10.63 -1.96 -0.28
N LEU A 114 -11.17 -3.17 -0.21
CA LEU A 114 -10.91 -4.22 -1.18
C LEU A 114 -12.17 -4.46 -2.01
N TYR A 115 -12.06 -4.29 -3.32
CA TYR A 115 -13.11 -4.63 -4.26
C TYR A 115 -13.05 -6.11 -4.61
N LEU A 116 -14.16 -6.81 -4.39
CA LEU A 116 -14.41 -8.19 -4.81
C LEU A 116 -15.49 -8.18 -5.88
N SER A 117 -15.19 -8.68 -7.08
CA SER A 117 -16.25 -8.88 -8.07
C SER A 117 -17.12 -10.08 -7.71
N SER A 118 -18.33 -10.14 -8.23
CA SER A 118 -19.22 -11.29 -8.03
C SER A 118 -18.64 -12.60 -8.57
N GLN A 119 -17.76 -12.53 -9.59
CA GLN A 119 -17.08 -13.70 -10.11
C GLN A 119 -15.99 -14.19 -9.14
N ASP A 120 -15.22 -13.27 -8.58
CA ASP A 120 -14.16 -13.57 -7.60
C ASP A 120 -14.72 -14.12 -6.28
N TYR A 121 -15.95 -13.72 -5.93
CA TYR A 121 -16.64 -14.21 -4.74
C TYR A 121 -16.84 -15.73 -4.77
N LEU A 122 -17.07 -16.31 -5.96
CA LEU A 122 -17.23 -17.75 -6.15
C LEU A 122 -15.92 -18.53 -5.96
N ASP A 123 -14.78 -17.85 -6.12
CA ASP A 123 -13.44 -18.43 -5.96
C ASP A 123 -12.92 -18.33 -4.51
N LEU A 124 -13.66 -17.65 -3.62
CA LEU A 124 -13.30 -17.60 -2.21
C LEU A 124 -13.44 -18.99 -1.58
N PRO A 125 -12.45 -19.45 -0.80
CA PRO A 125 -12.56 -20.69 -0.04
C PRO A 125 -13.84 -20.70 0.80
N SER A 126 -14.62 -21.79 0.73
CA SER A 126 -15.85 -21.96 1.51
C SER A 126 -15.62 -21.82 3.02
N GLU A 127 -14.39 -22.06 3.45
CA GLU A 127 -13.86 -21.99 4.83
C GLU A 127 -13.72 -20.54 5.36
N ILE A 128 -13.96 -19.51 4.55
CA ILE A 128 -13.96 -18.09 4.97
C ILE A 128 -15.33 -17.63 5.50
N TYR A 129 -16.40 -18.39 5.21
CA TYR A 129 -17.78 -18.01 5.51
C TYR A 129 -18.32 -18.54 6.84
N GLU A 130 -17.52 -19.30 7.61
CA GLU A 130 -17.83 -19.81 8.96
C GLU A 130 -17.05 -19.05 10.04
#